data_AF-A0A7Y7HU96-F1
#
_entry.id   AF-A0A7Y7HU96-F1
#
_cell.length_a   1.000
_cell.length_b   1.000
_cell.length_c   1.000
_cell.angle_alpha   90.00
_cell.angle_beta   90.00
_cell.angle_gamma   90.00
#
_symmetry.space_group_name_H-M   'P 1'
#
loop_
_entity.id
_entity.type
_entity.pdbx_description
1 polymer ?
#
loop_
_entity_poly.entity_id
_entity_poly.type
_entity_poly.pdbx_seq_one_letter_code
_entity_poly.pdbx_strand_id
1 'polypeptide(L)'
;MTMPLKFDTLEYTKRLAEAGIPPDQAEAHARALLAALSESTVAPSELILARSDLIARIEMLRAEMSAKFDELRTEMNAKFDELRAEMNAKLDELRAEMNAKFDGLRAEMNAKLDELRTEMNAKLGELRTEMNAKLAELRTEINARIVEVKAKFTPIYWMLGISFALHAVTIGMLVKVLERLP
;
A
#
# COMPACT_ATOMS: atom_id res chain seq x y z
N MET A 1 60.18 -37.79 -6.96
CA MET A 1 61.56 -38.15 -6.57
C MET A 1 62.08 -39.18 -7.55
N THR A 2 62.61 -38.74 -8.69
CA THR A 2 63.44 -39.62 -9.53
C THR A 2 64.83 -39.59 -8.89
N MET A 3 65.19 -40.66 -8.16
CA MET A 3 66.58 -40.81 -7.76
C MET A 3 67.41 -40.91 -9.04
N PRO A 4 68.46 -40.09 -9.23
CA PRO A 4 69.38 -40.33 -10.32
C PRO A 4 69.90 -41.76 -10.16
N LEU A 5 69.65 -42.61 -11.16
CA LEU A 5 70.23 -43.94 -11.21
C LEU A 5 71.75 -43.75 -11.14
N LYS A 6 72.35 -44.05 -9.98
CA LYS A 6 73.80 -44.01 -9.83
C LYS A 6 74.39 -45.17 -10.64
N PHE A 7 74.64 -44.92 -11.91
CA PHE A 7 75.35 -45.86 -12.77
C PHE A 7 76.85 -45.67 -12.59
N ASP A 8 77.47 -46.53 -11.78
CA ASP A 8 78.92 -46.56 -11.63
C ASP A 8 79.54 -47.22 -12.88
N THR A 9 80.01 -46.36 -13.79
CA THR A 9 80.64 -46.78 -15.04
C THR A 9 81.88 -47.66 -14.78
N LEU A 10 82.61 -47.39 -13.69
CA LEU A 10 83.88 -48.06 -13.37
C LEU A 10 83.63 -49.46 -12.80
N GLU A 11 82.65 -49.60 -11.91
CA GLU A 11 82.20 -50.92 -11.44
C GLU A 11 81.62 -51.76 -12.59
N TYR A 12 80.82 -51.15 -13.48
CA TYR A 12 80.25 -51.84 -14.63
C TYR A 12 81.32 -52.33 -15.62
N THR A 13 82.33 -51.49 -15.94
CA THR A 13 83.46 -51.92 -16.77
C THR A 13 84.23 -53.10 -16.18
N LYS A 14 84.47 -53.11 -14.86
CA LYS A 14 85.17 -54.21 -14.18
C LYS A 14 84.41 -55.52 -14.32
N ARG A 15 83.09 -55.51 -14.09
CA ARG A 15 82.25 -56.71 -14.24
C ARG A 15 82.24 -57.26 -15.66
N LEU A 16 82.27 -56.41 -16.69
CA LEU A 16 82.36 -56.86 -18.08
C LEU A 16 83.71 -57.48 -18.41
N ALA A 17 84.80 -56.89 -17.90
CA ALA A 17 86.15 -57.43 -18.06
C ALA A 17 86.32 -58.78 -17.36
N GLU A 18 85.77 -58.93 -16.14
CA GLU A 18 85.73 -60.20 -15.40
C GLU A 18 84.90 -61.28 -16.12
N ALA A 19 83.88 -60.87 -16.88
CA ALA A 19 83.08 -61.75 -17.72
C ALA A 19 83.76 -62.12 -19.06
N GLY A 20 85.01 -61.70 -19.28
CA GLY A 20 85.81 -62.05 -20.46
C GLY A 20 85.62 -61.13 -21.67
N ILE A 21 84.94 -59.99 -21.52
CA ILE A 21 84.87 -58.98 -22.58
C ILE A 21 86.20 -58.20 -22.62
N PRO A 22 86.81 -57.98 -23.80
CA PRO A 22 88.02 -57.18 -23.92
C PRO A 22 87.88 -55.79 -23.29
N PRO A 23 88.93 -55.24 -22.64
CA PRO A 23 88.86 -53.96 -21.94
C PRO A 23 88.27 -52.81 -22.77
N ASP A 24 88.70 -52.70 -24.03
CA ASP A 24 88.26 -51.66 -24.96
C ASP A 24 86.75 -51.77 -25.27
N GLN A 25 86.23 -53.00 -25.35
CA GLN A 25 84.81 -53.27 -25.59
C GLN A 25 83.97 -53.05 -24.32
N ALA A 26 84.50 -53.42 -23.16
CA ALA A 26 83.85 -53.17 -21.86
C ALA A 26 83.68 -51.66 -21.61
N GLU A 27 84.70 -50.86 -21.91
CA GLU A 27 84.63 -49.39 -21.81
C GLU A 27 83.65 -48.78 -22.80
N ALA A 28 83.64 -49.25 -24.05
CA ALA A 28 82.67 -48.80 -25.06
C ALA A 28 81.22 -49.11 -24.64
N HIS A 29 80.96 -50.32 -24.11
CA HIS A 29 79.64 -50.70 -23.58
C HIS A 29 79.20 -49.82 -22.42
N ALA A 30 80.09 -49.56 -21.46
CA ALA A 30 79.80 -48.72 -20.30
C ALA A 30 79.46 -47.27 -20.69
N ARG A 31 80.19 -46.72 -21.66
CA ARG A 31 79.93 -45.38 -22.22
C ARG A 31 78.60 -45.32 -22.98
N ALA A 32 78.32 -46.32 -23.83
CA ALA A 32 77.07 -46.39 -24.57
C ALA A 32 75.85 -46.50 -23.64
N LEU A 33 75.95 -47.33 -22.59
CA LEU A 33 74.89 -47.47 -21.59
C LEU A 33 74.71 -46.21 -20.75
N LEU A 34 75.80 -45.54 -20.33
CA LEU A 34 75.73 -44.25 -19.64
C LEU A 34 75.05 -43.18 -20.50
N ALA A 35 75.37 -43.13 -21.79
CA ALA A 35 74.75 -42.20 -22.74
C ALA A 35 73.25 -42.46 -22.88
N ALA A 36 72.85 -43.72 -23.11
CA ALA A 36 71.44 -44.12 -23.22
C ALA A 36 70.64 -43.85 -21.92
N LEU A 37 71.25 -44.08 -20.75
CA LEU A 37 70.64 -43.78 -19.45
C LEU A 37 70.51 -42.28 -19.19
N SER A 38 71.39 -41.46 -19.75
CA SER A 38 71.33 -40.00 -19.62
C SER A 38 70.29 -39.37 -20.54
N GLU A 39 70.08 -39.95 -21.73
CA GLU A 39 69.12 -39.46 -22.73
C GLU A 39 67.66 -39.68 -22.31
N SER A 40 67.38 -40.71 -21.50
CA SER A 40 66.01 -41.05 -21.08
C SER A 40 65.56 -40.41 -19.75
N THR A 41 66.40 -39.61 -19.08
CA THR A 41 66.06 -39.03 -17.76
C THR A 41 65.61 -37.59 -17.87
N VAL A 42 64.46 -37.27 -17.26
CA VAL A 42 64.04 -35.87 -17.03
C VAL A 42 65.07 -35.18 -16.15
N ALA A 43 65.64 -34.08 -16.65
CA ALA A 43 66.65 -33.34 -15.90
C ALA A 43 66.00 -32.70 -14.66
N PRO A 44 66.69 -32.64 -13.49
CA PRO A 44 66.16 -31.96 -12.31
C PRO A 44 65.73 -30.51 -12.56
N SER A 45 66.37 -29.81 -13.49
CA SER A 45 66.00 -28.47 -13.94
C SER A 45 64.62 -28.41 -14.59
N GLU A 46 64.26 -29.38 -15.44
CA GLU A 46 62.95 -29.46 -16.10
C GLU A 46 61.83 -29.67 -15.08
N LEU A 47 62.07 -30.49 -14.05
CA LEU A 47 61.12 -30.68 -12.96
C LEU A 47 60.93 -29.41 -12.13
N ILE A 48 61.99 -28.64 -11.88
CA ILE A 48 61.92 -27.34 -11.20
C ILE A 48 61.09 -26.35 -12.03
N LEU A 49 61.33 -26.28 -13.34
CA LEU A 49 60.55 -25.43 -14.25
C LEU A 49 59.07 -25.83 -14.25
N ALA A 50 58.75 -27.12 -14.38
CA ALA A 50 57.37 -27.62 -14.33
C ALA A 50 56.69 -27.31 -12.99
N ARG A 51 57.41 -27.44 -11.87
CA ARG A 51 56.89 -27.07 -10.54
C ARG A 51 56.63 -25.57 -10.45
N SER A 52 57.54 -24.75 -10.97
CA SER A 52 57.39 -23.29 -10.98
C SER A 52 56.20 -22.86 -11.83
N ASP A 53 56.01 -23.45 -13.02
CA ASP A 53 54.86 -23.19 -13.88
C ASP A 53 53.55 -23.58 -13.20
N LEU A 54 53.51 -24.75 -12.54
CA LEU A 54 52.33 -25.19 -11.80
C LEU A 54 51.98 -24.22 -10.65
N ILE A 55 52.97 -23.77 -9.90
CA ILE A 55 52.75 -22.78 -8.82
C ILE A 55 52.19 -21.49 -9.39
N ALA A 56 52.77 -20.97 -10.47
CA ALA A 56 52.31 -19.75 -11.13
C ALA A 56 50.85 -19.88 -11.60
N ARG A 57 50.48 -21.00 -12.24
CA ARG A 57 49.09 -21.26 -12.67
C ARG A 57 48.12 -21.34 -11.50
N ILE A 58 48.52 -21.95 -10.38
CA ILE A 58 47.68 -22.02 -9.17
C ILE A 58 47.47 -20.62 -8.59
N GLU A 59 48.51 -19.78 -8.56
CA GLU A 59 48.40 -18.41 -8.08
C GLU A 59 47.51 -17.55 -8.99
N MET A 60 47.65 -17.69 -10.31
CA MET A 60 46.76 -17.04 -11.27
C MET A 60 45.29 -17.45 -11.08
N LEU A 61 45.03 -18.76 -10.98
CA LEU A 61 43.67 -19.28 -10.75
C LEU A 61 43.08 -18.78 -9.42
N ARG A 62 43.90 -18.68 -8.36
CA ARG A 62 43.46 -18.11 -7.07
C ARG A 62 43.11 -16.62 -7.20
N ALA A 63 43.93 -15.86 -7.92
CA ALA A 63 43.68 -14.44 -8.15
C ALA A 63 42.39 -14.21 -8.96
N GLU A 64 42.22 -14.96 -10.06
CA GLU A 64 41.00 -14.91 -10.88
C GLU A 64 39.75 -15.28 -10.09
N MET A 65 39.82 -16.33 -9.28
CA MET A 65 38.71 -16.75 -8.42
C MET A 65 38.37 -15.68 -7.38
N SER A 66 39.38 -15.07 -6.74
CA SER A 66 39.16 -13.97 -5.80
C SER A 66 38.47 -12.79 -6.48
N ALA A 67 38.95 -12.39 -7.66
CA ALA A 67 38.35 -11.31 -8.43
C ALA A 67 36.89 -11.59 -8.79
N LYS A 68 36.56 -12.82 -9.20
CA LYS A 68 35.17 -13.22 -9.48
C LYS A 68 34.29 -13.20 -8.23
N PHE A 69 34.81 -13.57 -7.06
CA PHE A 69 34.06 -13.46 -5.81
C PHE A 69 33.78 -12.01 -5.43
N ASP A 70 34.75 -11.11 -5.63
CA ASP A 70 34.59 -9.68 -5.36
C ASP A 70 33.58 -9.02 -6.34
N GLU A 71 33.62 -9.41 -7.61
CA GLU A 71 32.65 -9.00 -8.62
C GLU A 71 31.23 -9.46 -8.26
N LEU A 72 31.06 -10.76 -7.93
CA LEU A 72 29.77 -11.31 -7.51
C LEU A 72 29.23 -10.61 -6.25
N ARG A 73 30.10 -10.33 -5.28
CA ARG A 73 29.73 -9.61 -4.06
C ARG A 73 29.25 -8.19 -4.37
N THR A 74 29.91 -7.51 -5.30
CA THR A 74 29.54 -6.17 -5.75
C THR A 74 28.19 -6.17 -6.45
N GLU A 75 27.98 -7.10 -7.39
CA GLU A 75 26.70 -7.25 -8.10
C GLU A 75 25.55 -7.56 -7.12
N MET A 76 25.79 -8.45 -6.16
CA MET A 76 24.80 -8.81 -5.15
C MET A 76 24.41 -7.61 -4.28
N ASN A 77 25.39 -6.80 -3.84
CA ASN A 77 25.11 -5.58 -3.07
C ASN A 77 24.29 -4.58 -3.90
N ALA A 78 24.64 -4.38 -5.18
CA ALA A 78 23.89 -3.50 -6.07
C ALA A 78 22.43 -3.95 -6.22
N LYS A 79 22.18 -5.27 -6.40
CA LYS A 79 20.83 -5.84 -6.45
C LYS A 79 20.05 -5.66 -5.14
N PHE A 80 20.72 -5.77 -3.98
CA PHE A 80 20.07 -5.50 -2.69
C PHE A 80 19.67 -4.03 -2.54
N ASP A 81 20.51 -3.10 -2.98
CA ASP A 81 20.22 -1.67 -2.92
C ASP A 81 19.09 -1.28 -3.90
N GLU A 82 19.08 -1.86 -5.10
CA GLU A 82 17.97 -1.72 -6.06
C GLU A 82 16.65 -2.23 -5.47
N LEU A 83 16.65 -3.45 -4.89
CA LEU A 83 15.46 -4.02 -4.26
C LEU A 83 14.95 -3.16 -3.09
N ARG A 84 15.85 -2.58 -2.29
CA ARG A 84 15.47 -1.65 -1.21
C ARG A 84 14.84 -0.38 -1.76
N ALA A 85 15.39 0.18 -2.84
CA ALA A 85 14.85 1.37 -3.48
C ALA A 85 13.45 1.10 -4.05
N GLU A 86 13.26 -0.03 -4.74
CA GLU A 86 11.95 -0.44 -5.27
C GLU A 86 10.91 -0.64 -4.15
N MET A 87 11.30 -1.29 -3.05
CA MET A 87 10.42 -1.50 -1.90
C MET A 87 10.00 -0.17 -1.26
N ASN A 88 10.93 0.78 -1.10
CA ASN A 88 10.60 2.10 -0.57
C ASN A 88 9.65 2.87 -1.49
N ALA A 89 9.88 2.82 -2.81
CA ALA A 89 8.99 3.44 -3.78
C ALA A 89 7.56 2.87 -3.71
N LYS A 90 7.42 1.54 -3.62
CA LYS A 90 6.12 0.86 -3.44
C LYS A 90 5.43 1.25 -2.14
N LEU A 91 6.18 1.42 -1.04
CA LEU A 91 5.62 1.87 0.23
C LEU A 91 5.10 3.31 0.16
N ASP A 92 5.80 4.20 -0.54
CA ASP A 92 5.39 5.58 -0.71
C ASP A 92 4.17 5.71 -1.65
N GLU A 93 4.12 4.90 -2.72
CA GLU A 93 2.94 4.78 -3.58
C GLU A 93 1.71 4.33 -2.79
N LEU A 94 1.84 3.25 -1.99
CA LEU A 94 0.76 2.76 -1.15
C LEU A 94 0.25 3.80 -0.14
N ARG A 95 1.17 4.58 0.46
CA ARG A 95 0.80 5.68 1.36
C ARG A 95 0.03 6.78 0.63
N ALA A 96 0.46 7.15 -0.58
CA ALA A 96 -0.22 8.15 -1.39
C ALA A 96 -1.63 7.70 -1.78
N GLU A 97 -1.78 6.45 -2.24
CA GLU A 97 -3.10 5.88 -2.56
C GLU A 97 -4.03 5.85 -1.35
N MET A 98 -3.51 5.46 -0.18
CA MET A 98 -4.29 5.41 1.04
C MET A 98 -4.79 6.81 1.45
N ASN A 99 -3.92 7.82 1.40
CA ASN A 99 -4.30 9.21 1.68
C ASN A 99 -5.37 9.71 0.70
N ALA A 100 -5.21 9.44 -0.60
CA ALA A 100 -6.20 9.81 -1.60
C ALA A 100 -7.56 9.15 -1.36
N LYS A 101 -7.59 7.88 -0.92
CA LYS A 101 -8.83 7.20 -0.53
C LYS A 101 -9.47 7.82 0.70
N PHE A 102 -8.70 8.19 1.72
CA PHE A 102 -9.23 8.88 2.89
C PHE A 102 -9.82 10.24 2.56
N ASP A 103 -9.14 11.03 1.73
CA ASP A 103 -9.64 12.33 1.27
C ASP A 103 -10.93 12.17 0.45
N GLY A 104 -10.98 11.16 -0.44
CA GLY A 104 -12.17 10.81 -1.20
C GLY A 104 -13.36 10.46 -0.30
N LEU A 105 -13.16 9.59 0.70
CA LEU A 105 -14.20 9.23 1.67
C LEU A 105 -14.69 10.44 2.48
N ARG A 106 -13.77 11.33 2.87
CA ARG A 106 -14.13 12.56 3.59
C ARG A 106 -14.97 13.50 2.74
N ALA A 107 -14.62 13.65 1.46
CA ALA A 107 -15.40 14.44 0.51
C ALA A 107 -16.81 13.86 0.29
N GLU A 108 -16.93 12.54 0.09
CA GLU A 108 -18.23 11.88 -0.07
C GLU A 108 -19.10 12.03 1.18
N MET A 109 -18.53 11.88 2.37
CA MET A 109 -19.26 12.07 3.62
C MET A 109 -19.79 13.50 3.78
N ASN A 110 -18.97 14.50 3.45
CA ASN A 110 -19.40 15.91 3.50
C ASN A 110 -20.54 16.18 2.51
N ALA A 111 -20.44 15.65 1.28
CA ALA A 111 -21.49 15.78 0.28
C ALA A 111 -22.82 15.17 0.77
N LYS A 112 -22.79 13.97 1.35
CA LYS A 112 -23.99 13.33 1.94
C LYS A 112 -24.57 14.13 3.10
N LEU A 113 -23.73 14.75 3.94
CA LEU A 113 -24.20 15.60 5.04
C LEU A 113 -24.91 16.87 4.52
N ASP A 114 -24.40 17.47 3.45
CA ASP A 114 -25.01 18.66 2.86
C ASP A 114 -26.30 18.33 2.10
N GLU A 115 -26.37 17.17 1.44
CA GLU A 115 -27.61 16.64 0.86
C GLU A 115 -28.67 16.42 1.94
N LEU A 116 -28.33 15.72 3.04
CA LEU A 116 -29.24 15.48 4.15
C LEU A 116 -29.76 16.78 4.78
N ARG A 117 -28.89 17.78 4.95
CA ARG A 117 -29.29 19.12 5.43
C ARG A 117 -30.28 19.79 4.50
N THR A 118 -30.05 19.69 3.19
CA THR A 118 -30.93 20.27 2.18
C THR A 118 -32.31 19.61 2.20
N GLU A 119 -32.36 18.28 2.24
CA GLU A 119 -33.62 17.53 2.36
C GLU A 119 -34.38 17.86 3.64
N MET A 120 -33.68 17.95 4.77
CA MET A 120 -34.29 18.30 6.06
C MET A 120 -34.91 19.71 6.02
N ASN A 121 -34.18 20.69 5.46
CA ASN A 121 -34.69 22.06 5.31
C ASN A 121 -35.92 22.12 4.39
N ALA A 122 -35.92 21.36 3.30
CA ALA A 122 -37.08 21.25 2.41
C ALA A 122 -38.30 20.69 3.15
N LYS A 123 -38.15 19.56 3.87
CA LYS A 123 -39.22 18.96 4.68
C LYS A 123 -39.75 19.90 5.77
N LEU A 124 -38.88 20.66 6.43
CA LEU A 124 -39.29 21.67 7.41
C LEU A 124 -40.10 22.80 6.75
N GLY A 125 -39.71 23.22 5.54
CA GLY A 125 -40.46 24.19 4.73
C GLY A 125 -41.85 23.70 4.34
N GLU A 126 -41.95 22.45 3.88
CA GLU A 126 -43.23 21.79 3.56
C GLU A 126 -44.13 21.70 4.79
N LEU A 127 -43.62 21.22 5.92
CA LEU A 127 -44.37 21.12 7.17
C LEU A 127 -44.89 22.48 7.64
N ARG A 128 -44.07 23.54 7.55
CA ARG A 128 -44.49 24.90 7.88
C ARG A 128 -45.61 25.39 6.97
N THR A 129 -45.53 25.07 5.68
CA THR A 129 -46.57 25.42 4.70
C THR A 129 -47.88 24.71 5.00
N GLU A 130 -47.84 23.41 5.27
CA GLU A 130 -49.02 22.62 5.66
C GLU A 130 -49.65 23.16 6.95
N MET A 131 -48.85 23.45 7.96
CA MET A 131 -49.33 24.00 9.23
C MET A 131 -50.02 25.36 9.03
N ASN A 132 -49.44 26.25 8.22
CA ASN A 132 -50.05 27.54 7.92
C ASN A 132 -51.39 27.39 7.18
N ALA A 133 -51.48 26.44 6.25
CA ALA A 133 -52.72 26.15 5.53
C ALA A 133 -53.82 25.66 6.51
N LYS A 134 -53.50 24.70 7.39
CA LYS A 134 -54.42 24.23 8.44
C LYS A 134 -54.87 25.34 9.39
N LEU A 135 -53.96 26.24 9.78
CA LEU A 135 -54.31 27.39 10.62
C LEU A 135 -55.26 28.37 9.90
N ALA A 136 -55.07 28.59 8.59
CA ALA A 136 -55.96 29.44 7.80
C ALA A 136 -57.35 28.82 7.64
N GLU A 137 -57.41 27.51 7.40
CA GLU A 137 -58.66 26.74 7.34
C GLU A 137 -59.42 26.84 8.67
N LEU A 138 -58.75 26.57 9.79
CA LEU A 138 -59.34 26.65 11.13
C LEU A 138 -59.86 28.06 11.45
N ARG A 139 -59.13 29.12 11.08
CA ARG A 139 -59.59 30.52 11.22
C ARG A 139 -60.86 30.77 10.42
N THR A 140 -60.93 30.24 9.21
CA THR A 140 -62.10 30.36 8.34
C THR A 140 -63.31 29.66 8.95
N GLU A 141 -63.13 28.43 9.45
CA GLU A 141 -64.18 27.67 10.12
C GLU A 141 -64.69 28.38 11.38
N ILE A 142 -63.78 28.90 12.23
CA ILE A 142 -64.15 29.65 13.44
C ILE A 142 -64.96 30.91 13.07
N ASN A 143 -64.52 31.66 12.06
CA ASN A 143 -65.25 32.85 11.62
C ASN A 143 -66.64 32.50 11.11
N ALA A 144 -66.79 31.41 10.34
CA ALA A 144 -68.08 30.93 9.89
C ALA A 144 -69.00 30.56 11.06
N ARG A 145 -68.48 29.82 12.06
CA ARG A 145 -69.23 29.49 13.29
C ARG A 145 -69.65 30.73 14.08
N ILE A 146 -68.78 31.75 14.19
CA ILE A 146 -69.12 33.02 14.84
C ILE A 146 -70.27 33.72 14.12
N VAL A 147 -70.24 33.78 12.78
CA VAL A 147 -71.32 34.35 11.97
C VAL A 147 -72.61 33.58 12.17
N GLU A 148 -72.56 32.25 12.14
CA GLU A 148 -73.71 31.38 12.36
C GLU A 148 -74.33 31.62 13.76
N VAL A 149 -73.51 31.67 14.80
CA VAL A 149 -73.96 31.95 16.17
C VAL A 149 -74.60 33.34 16.26
N LYS A 150 -73.96 34.38 15.69
CA LYS A 150 -74.54 35.73 15.67
C LYS A 150 -75.90 35.75 14.98
N ALA A 151 -76.03 35.09 13.84
CA ALA A 151 -77.29 35.00 13.10
C ALA A 151 -78.41 34.36 13.93
N LYS A 152 -78.10 33.33 14.75
CA LYS A 152 -79.07 32.72 15.68
C LYS A 152 -79.57 33.68 16.76
N PHE A 153 -78.72 34.60 17.24
CA PHE A 153 -79.09 35.56 18.29
C PHE A 153 -79.73 36.85 17.76
N THR A 154 -79.49 37.25 16.52
CA THR A 154 -80.10 38.44 15.90
C THR A 154 -81.62 38.55 16.10
N PRO A 155 -82.45 37.53 15.81
CA PRO A 155 -83.90 37.65 16.01
C PRO A 155 -84.28 37.79 17.48
N ILE A 156 -83.52 37.19 18.41
CA ILE A 156 -83.75 37.32 19.85
C ILE A 156 -83.56 38.78 20.29
N TYR A 157 -82.50 39.45 19.81
CA TYR A 157 -82.29 40.87 20.11
C TYR A 157 -83.43 41.75 19.58
N TRP A 158 -83.93 41.48 18.37
CA TRP A 158 -85.09 42.18 17.82
C TRP A 158 -86.36 41.95 18.65
N MET A 159 -86.64 40.70 19.03
CA MET A 159 -87.79 40.37 19.87
C MET A 159 -87.73 41.04 21.24
N LEU A 160 -86.55 41.06 21.87
CA LEU A 160 -86.34 41.78 23.14
C LEU A 160 -86.56 43.28 22.97
N GLY A 161 -86.02 43.91 21.93
CA GLY A 161 -86.23 45.34 21.66
C GLY A 161 -87.69 45.71 21.44
N ILE A 162 -88.42 44.91 20.64
CA ILE A 162 -89.86 45.06 20.42
C ILE A 162 -90.62 44.89 21.73
N SER A 163 -90.27 43.88 22.54
CA SER A 163 -90.87 43.64 23.85
C SER A 163 -90.68 44.84 24.78
N PHE A 164 -89.47 45.41 24.88
CA PHE A 164 -89.21 46.61 25.66
C PHE A 164 -90.05 47.82 25.20
N ALA A 165 -90.16 48.05 23.89
CA ALA A 165 -90.97 49.14 23.35
C ALA A 165 -92.47 48.97 23.70
N LEU A 166 -92.99 47.75 23.55
CA LEU A 166 -94.36 47.41 23.97
C LEU A 166 -94.60 47.70 25.46
N HIS A 167 -93.69 47.28 26.34
CA HIS A 167 -93.79 47.56 27.78
C HIS A 167 -93.71 49.06 28.12
N ALA A 168 -92.87 49.83 27.42
CA ALA A 168 -92.82 51.28 27.62
C ALA A 168 -94.15 51.97 27.23
N VAL A 169 -94.78 51.52 26.14
CA VAL A 169 -96.09 52.01 25.70
C VAL A 169 -97.20 51.67 26.70
N THR A 170 -97.24 50.44 27.22
CA THR A 170 -98.26 50.05 28.22
C THR A 170 -98.11 50.82 29.52
N ILE A 171 -96.88 51.03 30.01
CA ILE A 171 -96.61 51.87 31.19
C ILE A 171 -97.05 53.31 30.94
N GLY A 172 -96.70 53.91 29.80
CA GLY A 172 -97.10 55.27 29.46
C GLY A 172 -98.62 55.45 29.39
N MET A 173 -99.33 54.46 28.84
CA MET A 173 -100.81 54.46 28.86
C MET A 173 -101.37 54.38 30.28
N LEU A 174 -100.81 53.51 31.15
CA LEU A 174 -101.22 53.40 32.55
C LEU A 174 -101.04 54.72 33.31
N VAL A 175 -99.89 55.39 33.16
CA VAL A 175 -99.63 56.72 33.76
C VAL A 175 -100.67 57.73 33.30
N LYS A 176 -100.96 57.79 31.99
CA LYS A 176 -101.95 58.72 31.42
C LYS A 176 -103.37 58.45 31.89
N VAL A 177 -103.74 57.19 32.13
CA VAL A 177 -105.04 56.83 32.72
C VAL A 177 -105.10 57.24 34.19
N LEU A 178 -104.02 57.01 34.95
CA LEU A 178 -103.92 57.41 36.35
C LEU A 178 -104.04 58.94 36.54
N GLU A 179 -103.46 59.74 35.66
CA GLU A 179 -103.60 61.21 35.67
C GLU A 179 -105.04 61.72 35.42
N ARG A 180 -105.91 60.89 34.83
CA ARG A 180 -107.30 61.25 34.49
C ARG A 180 -108.34 60.73 35.49
N LEU A 181 -107.91 60.02 36.51
CA LEU A 181 -108.79 59.59 37.59
C LEU A 181 -108.99 60.77 38.56
N PRO A 182 -110.24 61.07 38.96
CA PRO A 182 -110.57 62.17 39.86
C PRO A 182 -110.09 61.95 41.30
#